data_AF-A0A139WRY5-F1
#
_entry.id   AF-A0A139WRY5-F1
#
_cell.length_a   1.000
_cell.length_b   1.000
_cell.length_c   1.000
_cell.angle_alpha   90.00
_cell.angle_beta   90.00
_cell.angle_gamma   90.00
#
_symmetry.space_group_name_H-M   'P 1'
#
loop_
_entity.id
_entity.type
_entity.pdbx_description
1 polymer ?
#
loop_
_entity_poly.entity_id
_entity_poly.type
_entity_poly.pdbx_seq_one_letter_code
_entity_poly.pdbx_strand_id
1 'polypeptide(L)'
;MSVIVIGDKAVGKSSMILGLCESSSQERYVVVDEDDCSRLREQLSPYGTVLPTEYPINLHSLSLYLRLPRPKDITVDLIDTRGELWGDIKATESPQNKFPSAYQDFMQKIGKARYIILVLHPYQELVRDEYLKSEHNPLDKVNKEEDLYPRDVWVKNLRRNLETLKNNCRSVKHFFICLHKADLFCNYREESARWKYNPSGSNDFSTYLDRIMNRYFGVAKDVIREFNASQGGTSKLSFFITTKKARNLLEIPWLSLGTYLSLDEER
;
A
#
# COMPACT_ATOMS: atom_id res chain seq x y z
N MET A 1 1.67 18.96 0.95
CA MET A 1 2.33 17.84 1.65
C MET A 1 2.00 16.59 0.86
N SER A 2 2.97 15.86 0.30
CA SER A 2 2.70 14.79 -0.68
C SER A 2 2.91 13.41 -0.08
N VAL A 3 1.80 12.71 0.16
CA VAL A 3 1.78 11.26 0.38
C VAL A 3 1.35 10.61 -0.93
N ILE A 4 2.14 9.67 -1.44
CA ILE A 4 1.81 8.99 -2.69
C ILE A 4 1.54 7.50 -2.42
N VAL A 5 0.41 6.99 -2.92
CA VAL A 5 0.10 5.55 -2.91
C VAL A 5 0.42 4.95 -4.28
N ILE A 6 1.21 3.89 -4.28
CA ILE A 6 1.70 3.18 -5.48
C ILE A 6 1.65 1.67 -5.30
N GLY A 7 1.80 0.92 -6.38
CA GLY A 7 1.83 -0.55 -6.38
C GLY A 7 1.45 -1.14 -7.74
N ASP A 8 1.68 -2.44 -7.89
CA ASP A 8 1.47 -3.18 -9.14
C ASP A 8 -0.04 -3.28 -9.53
N LYS A 9 -0.36 -3.92 -10.67
CA LYS A 9 -1.74 -4.22 -11.10
C LYS A 9 -2.39 -5.10 -10.05
N ALA A 10 -3.69 -4.89 -9.83
CA ALA A 10 -4.53 -5.79 -9.03
C ALA A 10 -4.06 -6.04 -7.57
N VAL A 11 -3.06 -5.31 -7.06
CA VAL A 11 -2.63 -5.39 -5.65
C VAL A 11 -3.68 -4.82 -4.69
N GLY A 12 -4.65 -4.05 -5.21
CA GLY A 12 -5.77 -3.51 -4.44
C GLY A 12 -5.54 -2.10 -3.91
N LYS A 13 -4.84 -1.24 -4.65
CA LYS A 13 -4.67 0.19 -4.31
C LYS A 13 -6.02 0.89 -4.19
N SER A 14 -6.83 0.78 -5.24
CA SER A 14 -8.19 1.33 -5.32
C SER A 14 -9.09 0.73 -4.24
N SER A 15 -9.01 -0.58 -3.98
CA SER A 15 -9.79 -1.22 -2.91
C SER A 15 -9.36 -0.79 -1.51
N MET A 16 -8.06 -0.52 -1.30
CA MET A 16 -7.55 0.00 -0.03
C MET A 16 -8.11 1.39 0.26
N ILE A 17 -8.11 2.30 -0.73
CA ILE A 17 -8.66 3.65 -0.56
C ILE A 17 -10.18 3.65 -0.46
N LEU A 18 -10.88 2.92 -1.33
CA LEU A 18 -12.34 2.81 -1.26
C LEU A 18 -12.81 2.20 0.07
N GLY A 19 -12.05 1.26 0.64
CA GLY A 19 -12.34 0.73 1.97
C GLY A 19 -12.31 1.78 3.10
N LEU A 20 -11.58 2.90 2.92
CA LEU A 20 -11.62 4.03 3.85
C LEU A 20 -12.92 4.83 3.73
N CYS A 21 -13.55 4.82 2.56
CA CYS A 21 -14.86 5.43 2.30
C CYS A 21 -16.04 4.55 2.73
N GLU A 22 -15.83 3.25 2.93
CA GLU A 22 -16.90 2.33 3.31
C GLU A 22 -17.42 2.59 4.73
N SER A 23 -18.71 2.33 4.93
CA SER A 23 -19.31 2.37 6.25
C SER A 23 -18.78 1.23 7.12
N SER A 24 -18.42 1.56 8.35
CA SER A 24 -17.85 0.64 9.33
C SER A 24 -18.58 0.77 10.66
N SER A 25 -18.84 -0.36 11.32
CA SER A 25 -19.30 -0.42 12.72
C SER A 25 -18.18 -0.15 13.72
N GLN A 26 -16.93 -0.24 13.28
CA GLN A 26 -15.75 0.18 14.04
C GLN A 26 -15.60 1.71 13.94
N GLU A 27 -15.13 2.32 15.02
CA GLU A 27 -14.78 3.74 15.04
C GLU A 27 -13.77 4.08 13.94
N ARG A 28 -13.94 5.26 13.31
CA ARG A 28 -13.10 5.71 12.21
C ARG A 28 -12.13 6.76 12.71
N TYR A 29 -10.84 6.49 12.58
CA TYR A 29 -9.78 7.45 12.88
C TYR A 29 -9.14 8.03 11.62
N VAL A 30 -9.41 7.44 10.45
CA VAL A 30 -9.02 7.98 9.15
C VAL A 30 -10.30 8.28 8.40
N VAL A 31 -10.56 9.56 8.15
CA VAL A 31 -11.76 10.03 7.47
C VAL A 31 -11.35 10.60 6.13
N VAL A 32 -11.90 10.08 5.05
CA VAL A 32 -11.74 10.66 3.70
C VAL A 32 -12.87 11.66 3.50
N ASP A 33 -12.59 12.77 2.84
CA ASP A 33 -13.62 13.74 2.44
C ASP A 33 -14.77 13.08 1.64
N GLU A 34 -16.00 13.54 1.87
CA GLU A 34 -17.20 12.90 1.30
C GLU A 34 -17.32 13.10 -0.21
N ASP A 35 -16.94 14.28 -0.71
CA ASP A 35 -16.93 14.56 -2.15
C ASP A 35 -15.84 13.73 -2.84
N ASP A 36 -14.67 13.62 -2.20
CA ASP A 36 -13.60 12.74 -2.68
C ASP A 36 -14.03 11.26 -2.69
N CYS A 37 -14.72 10.79 -1.66
CA CYS A 37 -15.29 9.43 -1.65
C CYS A 37 -16.31 9.20 -2.75
N SER A 38 -17.19 10.18 -3.01
CA SER A 38 -18.22 10.08 -4.04
C SER A 38 -17.59 10.02 -5.43
N ARG A 39 -16.65 10.92 -5.71
CA ARG A 39 -15.87 10.94 -6.96
C ARG A 39 -15.06 9.67 -7.17
N LEU A 40 -14.39 9.16 -6.12
CA LEU A 40 -13.63 7.92 -6.22
C LEU A 40 -14.52 6.71 -6.51
N ARG A 41 -15.72 6.63 -5.91
CA ARG A 41 -16.67 5.56 -6.20
C ARG A 41 -17.16 5.62 -7.65
N GLU A 42 -17.48 6.81 -8.15
CA GLU A 42 -17.90 7.00 -9.54
C GLU A 42 -16.78 6.62 -10.53
N GLN A 43 -15.54 7.03 -10.25
CA GLN A 43 -14.41 6.80 -11.15
C GLN A 43 -13.88 5.36 -11.10
N LEU A 44 -13.79 4.77 -9.91
CA LEU A 44 -13.12 3.49 -9.69
C LEU A 44 -14.09 2.32 -9.56
N SER A 45 -15.35 2.55 -9.17
CA SER A 45 -16.32 1.50 -8.90
C SER A 45 -17.78 1.90 -9.21
N PRO A 46 -18.08 2.43 -10.43
CA PRO A 46 -19.40 2.95 -10.77
C PRO A 46 -20.53 1.92 -10.66
N TYR A 47 -20.21 0.63 -10.84
CA TYR A 47 -21.16 -0.49 -10.76
C TYR A 47 -21.00 -1.34 -9.50
N GLY A 48 -20.33 -0.81 -8.46
CA GLY A 48 -20.02 -1.56 -7.23
C GLY A 48 -18.88 -2.58 -7.36
N THR A 49 -18.23 -2.65 -8.53
CA THR A 49 -17.00 -3.42 -8.75
C THR A 49 -15.87 -2.51 -9.20
N VAL A 50 -14.68 -2.69 -8.63
CA VAL A 50 -13.49 -1.92 -9.00
C VAL A 50 -13.11 -2.20 -10.46
N LEU A 51 -13.05 -1.15 -11.28
CA LEU A 51 -12.69 -1.26 -12.69
C LEU A 51 -11.16 -1.40 -12.88
N PRO A 52 -10.70 -2.12 -13.92
CA PRO A 52 -9.30 -2.09 -14.33
C PRO A 52 -8.88 -0.68 -14.75
N THR A 53 -7.65 -0.30 -14.42
CA THR A 53 -7.05 0.98 -14.86
C THR A 53 -6.83 0.97 -16.37
N GLU A 54 -7.58 1.79 -17.12
CA GLU A 54 -7.47 1.85 -18.60
C GLU A 54 -6.28 2.68 -19.08
N TYR A 55 -6.04 3.83 -18.44
CA TYR A 55 -4.91 4.72 -18.72
C TYR A 55 -3.61 4.21 -18.09
N PRO A 56 -2.43 4.54 -18.64
CA PRO A 56 -1.16 4.13 -18.05
C PRO A 56 -1.07 4.56 -16.58
N ILE A 57 -1.39 5.83 -16.30
CA ILE A 57 -1.39 6.40 -14.96
C ILE A 57 -2.66 7.21 -14.76
N ASN A 58 -3.45 6.84 -13.76
CA ASN A 58 -4.52 7.66 -13.22
C ASN A 58 -4.06 8.28 -11.90
N LEU A 59 -4.24 9.58 -11.76
CA LEU A 59 -3.96 10.30 -10.52
C LEU A 59 -5.29 10.71 -9.89
N HIS A 60 -5.49 10.30 -8.65
CA HIS A 60 -6.58 10.79 -7.82
C HIS A 60 -5.98 11.45 -6.60
N SER A 61 -6.15 12.76 -6.46
CA SER A 61 -5.83 13.48 -5.23
C SER A 61 -7.02 13.39 -4.30
N LEU A 62 -6.79 13.17 -3.01
CA LEU A 62 -7.82 13.08 -1.98
C LEU A 62 -7.35 13.72 -0.68
N SER A 63 -8.31 14.24 0.08
CA SER A 63 -8.10 14.83 1.40
C SER A 63 -8.49 13.83 2.48
N LEU A 64 -7.60 13.59 3.44
CA LEU A 64 -7.86 12.74 4.59
C LEU A 64 -7.67 13.54 5.87
N TYR A 65 -8.59 13.33 6.80
CA TYR A 65 -8.51 13.80 8.17
C TYR A 65 -8.16 12.65 9.12
N LEU A 66 -7.05 12.81 9.84
CA LEU A 66 -6.56 11.85 10.83
C LEU A 66 -6.98 12.29 12.23
N ARG A 67 -7.82 11.50 12.90
CA ARG A 67 -8.26 11.71 14.29
C ARG A 67 -7.24 11.18 15.29
N LEU A 68 -6.11 11.88 15.35
CA LEU A 68 -5.05 11.66 16.33
C LEU A 68 -5.25 12.64 17.52
N PRO A 69 -4.55 12.46 18.67
CA PRO A 69 -4.56 13.44 19.77
C PRO A 69 -4.29 14.88 19.31
N ARG A 70 -3.43 15.04 18.30
CA ARG A 70 -3.32 16.25 17.50
C ARG A 70 -3.82 15.93 16.09
N PRO A 71 -5.07 16.31 15.74
CA PRO A 71 -5.64 15.97 14.44
C PRO A 71 -4.84 16.57 13.28
N LYS A 72 -4.88 15.91 12.11
CA LYS A 72 -4.13 16.34 10.93
C LYS A 72 -4.95 16.20 9.66
N ASP A 73 -4.86 17.20 8.80
CA ASP A 73 -5.30 17.13 7.41
C ASP A 73 -4.12 16.76 6.51
N ILE A 74 -4.32 15.76 5.65
CA ILE A 74 -3.30 15.30 4.71
C ILE A 74 -3.88 15.23 3.31
N THR A 75 -3.08 15.65 2.34
CA THR A 75 -3.37 15.42 0.91
C THR A 75 -2.63 14.15 0.47
N VAL A 76 -3.38 13.24 -0.13
CA VAL A 76 -2.87 11.97 -0.64
C VAL A 76 -3.10 11.91 -2.14
N ASP A 77 -2.05 11.59 -2.86
CA ASP A 77 -2.09 11.31 -4.29
C ASP A 77 -2.08 9.79 -4.49
N LEU A 78 -3.24 9.23 -4.83
CA LEU A 78 -3.35 7.85 -5.32
C LEU A 78 -2.90 7.82 -6.78
N ILE A 79 -1.74 7.23 -7.03
CA ILE A 79 -1.32 6.91 -8.38
C ILE A 79 -1.78 5.49 -8.69
N ASP A 80 -2.91 5.39 -9.37
CA ASP A 80 -3.37 4.13 -9.90
C ASP A 80 -2.68 3.85 -11.24
N THR A 81 -1.63 3.04 -11.18
CA THR A 81 -0.87 2.60 -12.35
C THR A 81 -1.39 1.27 -12.87
N ARG A 82 -1.42 1.10 -14.20
CA ARG A 82 -1.41 -0.24 -14.81
C ARG A 82 -0.16 -0.97 -14.32
N GLY A 83 -0.27 -2.23 -13.90
CA GLY A 83 0.86 -2.95 -13.27
C GLY A 83 2.08 -3.14 -14.13
N GLU A 84 1.88 -3.06 -15.44
CA GLU A 84 2.94 -2.94 -16.43
C GLU A 84 4.00 -1.89 -16.01
N LEU A 85 3.61 -0.76 -15.39
CA LEU A 85 4.50 0.35 -14.95
C LEU A 85 5.63 -0.04 -13.99
N TRP A 86 5.45 -1.13 -13.23
CA TRP A 86 6.44 -1.60 -12.27
C TRP A 86 7.10 -2.92 -12.69
N GLY A 87 6.58 -3.59 -13.73
CA GLY A 87 6.78 -5.00 -14.07
C GLY A 87 7.91 -5.31 -15.06
N ASP A 88 8.35 -6.58 -15.07
CA ASP A 88 9.20 -7.11 -16.16
C ASP A 88 8.27 -7.30 -17.36
N ILE A 89 8.33 -6.35 -18.27
CA ILE A 89 7.94 -6.60 -19.65
C ILE A 89 9.25 -6.62 -20.41
N LYS A 90 9.37 -7.49 -21.43
CA LYS A 90 10.53 -7.54 -22.33
C LYS A 90 11.01 -6.10 -22.61
N ALA A 91 12.31 -5.83 -22.72
CA ALA A 91 12.82 -4.46 -22.82
C ALA A 91 12.04 -3.56 -23.82
N THR A 92 11.53 -4.13 -24.91
CA THR A 92 10.69 -3.48 -25.94
C THR A 92 9.26 -3.11 -25.50
N GLU A 93 8.74 -3.74 -24.46
CA GLU A 93 7.41 -3.53 -23.91
C GLU A 93 7.46 -2.80 -22.56
N SER A 94 8.66 -2.45 -22.07
CA SER A 94 8.80 -1.72 -20.81
C SER A 94 7.99 -0.41 -20.84
N PRO A 95 7.34 -0.01 -19.74
CA PRO A 95 6.53 1.21 -19.65
C PRO A 95 7.28 2.47 -20.03
N GLN A 96 8.59 2.51 -19.73
CA GLN A 96 9.47 3.60 -20.12
C GLN A 96 9.58 3.74 -21.64
N ASN A 97 9.46 2.64 -22.38
CA ASN A 97 9.52 2.63 -23.84
C ASN A 97 8.13 2.76 -24.48
N LYS A 98 7.12 2.15 -23.87
CA LYS A 98 5.72 2.17 -24.37
C LYS A 98 5.00 3.49 -24.06
N PHE A 99 5.29 4.10 -22.93
CA PHE A 99 4.68 5.35 -22.44
C PHE A 99 5.73 6.29 -21.81
N PRO A 100 6.74 6.77 -22.56
CA PRO A 100 7.88 7.50 -22.02
C PRO A 100 7.48 8.76 -21.23
N SER A 101 6.59 9.59 -21.77
CA SER A 101 6.12 10.80 -21.09
C SER A 101 5.39 10.48 -19.80
N ALA A 102 4.48 9.50 -19.83
CA ALA A 102 3.71 9.10 -18.66
C ALA A 102 4.63 8.52 -17.56
N TYR A 103 5.59 7.68 -17.95
CA TYR A 103 6.62 7.15 -17.05
C TYR A 103 7.48 8.26 -16.44
N GLN A 104 7.91 9.24 -17.24
CA GLN A 104 8.69 10.38 -16.76
C GLN A 104 7.89 11.23 -15.77
N ASP A 105 6.63 11.53 -16.08
CA ASP A 105 5.73 12.27 -15.18
C ASP A 105 5.52 11.53 -13.86
N PHE A 106 5.35 10.21 -13.93
CA PHE A 106 5.26 9.35 -12.76
C PHE A 106 6.54 9.40 -11.91
N MET A 107 7.71 9.23 -12.53
CA MET A 107 9.00 9.30 -11.84
C MET A 107 9.23 10.67 -11.20
N GLN A 108 8.84 11.76 -11.89
CA GLN A 108 8.93 13.11 -11.36
C GLN A 108 8.00 13.31 -10.15
N LYS A 109 6.79 12.74 -10.17
CA LYS A 109 5.84 12.82 -9.06
C LYS A 109 6.37 12.07 -7.83
N ILE A 110 6.78 10.80 -7.98
CA ILE A 110 7.31 10.03 -6.84
C ILE A 110 8.61 10.61 -6.29
N GLY A 111 9.45 11.21 -7.16
CA GLY A 111 10.69 11.88 -6.74
C GLY A 111 10.47 13.15 -5.91
N LYS A 112 9.25 13.71 -5.92
CA LYS A 112 8.84 14.87 -5.09
C LYS A 112 7.99 14.46 -3.88
N ALA A 113 7.73 13.17 -3.69
CA ALA A 113 6.96 12.68 -2.55
C ALA A 113 7.74 12.86 -1.25
N ARG A 114 7.04 13.21 -0.14
CA ARG A 114 7.64 13.11 1.20
C ARG A 114 7.46 11.73 1.80
N TYR A 115 6.34 11.10 1.51
CA TYR A 115 5.98 9.78 1.98
C TYR A 115 5.42 8.95 0.84
N ILE A 116 5.79 7.67 0.82
CA ILE A 116 5.31 6.73 -0.19
C ILE A 116 4.70 5.52 0.52
N ILE A 117 3.48 5.16 0.12
CA ILE A 117 2.83 3.89 0.50
C ILE A 117 2.93 2.94 -0.69
N LEU A 118 3.75 1.90 -0.58
CA LEU A 118 3.87 0.83 -1.57
C LEU A 118 2.96 -0.33 -1.20
N VAL A 119 1.95 -0.58 -2.02
CA VAL A 119 0.98 -1.68 -1.87
C VAL A 119 1.47 -2.90 -2.64
N LEU A 120 1.52 -4.04 -1.96
CA LEU A 120 1.94 -5.33 -2.48
C LEU A 120 0.82 -6.36 -2.30
N HIS A 121 0.70 -7.29 -3.23
CA HIS A 121 -0.08 -8.52 -3.03
C HIS A 121 0.70 -9.53 -2.14
N PRO A 122 0.05 -10.53 -1.52
CA PRO A 122 0.76 -11.65 -0.91
C PRO A 122 1.50 -12.47 -1.97
N TYR A 123 2.57 -13.17 -1.58
CA TYR A 123 3.16 -14.23 -2.42
C TYR A 123 2.35 -15.52 -2.29
N GLN A 124 2.42 -16.38 -3.30
CA GLN A 124 1.58 -17.59 -3.41
C GLN A 124 1.63 -18.47 -2.14
N GLU A 125 2.82 -18.75 -1.64
CA GLU A 125 3.06 -19.63 -0.50
C GLU A 125 2.61 -19.03 0.84
N LEU A 126 2.25 -17.74 0.86
CA LEU A 126 1.69 -17.10 2.05
C LEU A 126 0.17 -17.29 2.12
N VAL A 127 -0.49 -17.43 0.96
CA VAL A 127 -1.94 -17.58 0.87
C VAL A 127 -2.35 -18.95 1.39
N ARG A 128 -3.44 -19.00 2.17
CA ARG A 128 -3.92 -20.27 2.73
C ARG A 128 -4.40 -21.20 1.62
N ASP A 129 -4.08 -22.49 1.74
CA ASP A 129 -4.48 -23.55 0.83
C ASP A 129 -5.97 -23.56 0.46
N GLU A 130 -6.84 -23.26 1.42
CA GLU A 130 -8.30 -23.18 1.22
C GLU A 130 -8.67 -22.18 0.10
N TYR A 131 -7.90 -21.10 -0.02
CA TYR A 131 -8.10 -20.09 -1.04
C TYR A 131 -7.42 -20.45 -2.38
N LEU A 132 -6.44 -21.35 -2.38
CA LEU A 132 -5.83 -21.83 -3.62
C LEU A 132 -6.67 -22.95 -4.26
N LYS A 133 -7.29 -23.81 -3.44
CA LYS A 133 -7.95 -25.06 -3.85
C LYS A 133 -9.45 -24.96 -4.10
N SER A 134 -10.13 -23.90 -3.64
CA SER A 134 -11.57 -23.72 -3.87
C SER A 134 -11.89 -23.37 -5.34
N GLU A 135 -12.79 -24.14 -5.97
CA GLU A 135 -13.46 -23.85 -7.26
C GLU A 135 -14.63 -22.85 -7.13
N HIS A 136 -14.99 -22.42 -5.91
CA HIS A 136 -16.09 -21.48 -5.62
C HIS A 136 -15.58 -20.28 -4.82
N ASN A 137 -14.38 -19.82 -5.15
CA ASN A 137 -13.70 -18.84 -4.34
C ASN A 137 -14.12 -17.42 -4.73
N PRO A 138 -14.23 -16.45 -3.82
CA PRO A 138 -14.15 -15.03 -4.20
C PRO A 138 -12.89 -14.66 -5.02
N LEU A 139 -11.88 -15.54 -5.06
CA LEU A 139 -10.75 -15.50 -6.01
C LEU A 139 -11.07 -16.00 -7.42
N ASP A 140 -12.28 -16.42 -7.78
CA ASP A 140 -12.63 -16.76 -9.18
C ASP A 140 -12.61 -15.51 -10.10
N LYS A 141 -12.36 -14.32 -9.54
CA LYS A 141 -12.02 -13.07 -10.24
C LYS A 141 -10.53 -12.66 -10.15
N VAL A 142 -9.72 -13.43 -9.46
CA VAL A 142 -8.26 -13.28 -9.38
C VAL A 142 -7.70 -14.44 -10.17
N ASN A 143 -7.15 -14.18 -11.35
CA ASN A 143 -6.53 -15.24 -12.12
C ASN A 143 -5.38 -15.80 -11.27
N LYS A 144 -5.58 -16.99 -10.68
CA LYS A 144 -4.68 -17.61 -9.68
C LYS A 144 -3.23 -17.71 -10.16
N GLU A 145 -3.03 -17.74 -11.48
CA GLU A 145 -1.72 -17.79 -12.14
C GLU A 145 -1.20 -16.42 -12.61
N GLU A 146 -2.06 -15.41 -12.82
CA GLU A 146 -1.65 -14.09 -13.33
C GLU A 146 -1.45 -13.04 -12.23
N ASP A 147 -2.08 -13.20 -11.06
CA ASP A 147 -2.17 -12.14 -10.04
C ASP A 147 -1.38 -12.42 -8.75
N LEU A 148 -0.70 -13.56 -8.60
CA LEU A 148 0.13 -13.86 -7.43
C LEU A 148 1.47 -14.44 -7.87
N TYR A 149 2.57 -13.82 -7.44
CA TYR A 149 3.90 -14.32 -7.74
C TYR A 149 4.37 -15.40 -6.75
N PRO A 150 5.09 -16.44 -7.21
CA PRO A 150 5.88 -17.31 -6.34
C PRO A 150 6.83 -16.49 -5.48
N ARG A 151 7.22 -17.00 -4.31
CA ARG A 151 8.05 -16.30 -3.32
C ARG A 151 9.27 -15.62 -3.94
N ASP A 152 10.05 -16.34 -4.74
CA ASP A 152 11.32 -15.80 -5.26
C ASP A 152 11.08 -14.66 -6.26
N VAL A 153 10.03 -14.78 -7.08
CA VAL A 153 9.62 -13.72 -8.01
C VAL A 153 9.09 -12.50 -7.24
N TRP A 154 8.32 -12.73 -6.17
CA TRP A 154 7.85 -11.68 -5.28
C TRP A 154 9.03 -10.93 -4.63
N VAL A 155 10.03 -11.64 -4.12
CA VAL A 155 11.24 -11.07 -3.51
C VAL A 155 12.05 -10.27 -4.55
N LYS A 156 12.22 -10.81 -5.77
CA LYS A 156 12.87 -10.11 -6.89
C LYS A 156 12.13 -8.81 -7.23
N ASN A 157 10.81 -8.84 -7.31
CA ASN A 157 9.99 -7.66 -7.61
C ASN A 157 10.07 -6.61 -6.51
N LEU A 158 10.04 -7.01 -5.23
CA LEU A 158 10.27 -6.10 -4.11
C LEU A 158 11.64 -5.43 -4.20
N ARG A 159 12.69 -6.21 -4.48
CA ARG A 159 14.06 -5.68 -4.68
C ARG A 159 14.10 -4.63 -5.78
N ARG A 160 13.51 -4.92 -6.95
CA ARG A 160 13.43 -3.97 -8.06
C ARG A 160 12.70 -2.68 -7.65
N ASN A 161 11.53 -2.80 -7.03
CA ASN A 161 10.74 -1.65 -6.59
C ASN A 161 11.54 -0.78 -5.61
N LEU A 162 12.22 -1.39 -4.64
CA LEU A 162 13.05 -0.68 -3.69
C LEU A 162 14.27 -0.01 -4.35
N GLU A 163 14.91 -0.63 -5.34
CA GLU A 163 16.00 0.02 -6.10
C GLU A 163 15.49 1.21 -6.93
N THR A 164 14.33 1.08 -7.58
CA THR A 164 13.69 2.21 -8.27
C THR A 164 13.42 3.37 -7.31
N LEU A 165 12.87 3.09 -6.14
CA LEU A 165 12.59 4.09 -5.11
C LEU A 165 13.88 4.73 -4.59
N LYS A 166 14.90 3.92 -4.29
CA LYS A 166 16.22 4.41 -3.86
C LYS A 166 16.86 5.36 -4.88
N ASN A 167 16.76 5.04 -6.16
CA ASN A 167 17.40 5.82 -7.22
C ASN A 167 16.64 7.12 -7.54
N ASN A 168 15.31 7.12 -7.44
CA ASN A 168 14.47 8.23 -7.89
C ASN A 168 13.86 9.07 -6.76
N CYS A 169 13.81 8.56 -5.53
CA CYS A 169 13.05 9.16 -4.43
C CYS A 169 13.93 9.60 -3.25
N ARG A 170 14.99 10.38 -3.52
CA ARG A 170 15.94 10.85 -2.49
C ARG A 170 15.33 11.75 -1.42
N SER A 171 14.25 12.46 -1.76
CA SER A 171 13.52 13.38 -0.89
C SER A 171 12.55 12.68 0.07
N VAL A 172 12.27 11.39 -0.17
CA VAL A 172 11.33 10.62 0.65
C VAL A 172 11.92 10.39 2.03
N LYS A 173 11.14 10.80 3.03
CA LYS A 173 11.46 10.64 4.44
C LYS A 173 11.17 9.23 4.92
N HIS A 174 10.03 8.67 4.51
CA HIS A 174 9.59 7.35 4.95
C HIS A 174 8.77 6.60 3.90
N PHE A 175 8.94 5.28 3.86
CA PHE A 175 8.20 4.36 3.00
C PHE A 175 7.38 3.40 3.85
N PHE A 176 6.11 3.25 3.49
CA PHE A 176 5.15 2.35 4.13
C PHE A 176 4.88 1.20 3.17
N ILE A 177 5.35 0.00 3.50
CA ILE A 177 5.19 -1.19 2.67
C ILE A 177 3.98 -1.98 3.19
N CYS A 178 2.91 -2.01 2.41
CA CYS A 178 1.63 -2.59 2.80
C CYS A 178 1.36 -3.89 2.03
N LEU A 179 1.31 -5.01 2.72
CA LEU A 179 0.84 -6.28 2.17
C LEU A 179 -0.69 -6.32 2.24
N HIS A 180 -1.35 -6.05 1.11
CA HIS A 180 -2.80 -5.99 1.03
C HIS A 180 -3.42 -7.39 0.89
N LYS A 181 -4.74 -7.49 1.07
CA LYS A 181 -5.52 -8.75 1.06
C LYS A 181 -5.14 -9.68 2.21
N ALA A 182 -4.93 -9.12 3.41
CA ALA A 182 -4.57 -9.86 4.62
C ALA A 182 -5.49 -11.04 4.96
N ASP A 183 -6.76 -10.94 4.57
CA ASP A 183 -7.76 -11.99 4.72
C ASP A 183 -7.46 -13.28 3.94
N LEU A 184 -6.55 -13.24 2.96
CA LEU A 184 -6.12 -14.43 2.22
C LEU A 184 -5.05 -15.25 2.96
N PHE A 185 -4.33 -14.66 3.91
CA PHE A 185 -3.14 -15.29 4.49
C PHE A 185 -3.06 -15.29 6.01
N CYS A 186 -3.83 -14.45 6.70
CA CYS A 186 -3.82 -14.43 8.16
C CYS A 186 -5.23 -14.44 8.75
N ASN A 187 -5.32 -14.72 10.06
CA ASN A 187 -6.55 -14.45 10.79
C ASN A 187 -6.63 -12.93 11.00
N TYR A 188 -7.14 -12.23 9.98
CA TYR A 188 -7.20 -10.77 9.97
C TYR A 188 -8.06 -10.21 11.11
N ARG A 189 -9.02 -10.98 11.64
CA ARG A 189 -9.84 -10.57 12.79
C ARG A 189 -9.02 -10.53 14.07
N GLU A 190 -8.20 -11.56 14.32
CA GLU A 190 -7.28 -11.59 15.46
C GLU A 190 -6.21 -10.51 15.36
N GLU A 191 -5.57 -10.34 14.20
CA GLU A 191 -4.59 -9.26 14.00
C GLU A 191 -5.27 -7.88 14.16
N SER A 192 -6.48 -7.69 13.61
CA SER A 192 -7.25 -6.44 13.77
C SER A 192 -7.65 -6.14 15.21
N ALA A 193 -7.99 -7.17 15.99
CA ALA A 193 -8.34 -7.02 17.39
C ALA A 193 -7.11 -6.68 18.25
N ARG A 194 -5.97 -7.30 17.93
CA ARG A 194 -4.69 -7.06 18.61
C ARG A 194 -4.17 -5.64 18.38
N TRP A 195 -4.31 -5.13 17.16
CA TRP A 195 -3.67 -3.89 16.72
C TRP A 195 -4.65 -2.72 16.58
N LYS A 196 -5.63 -2.63 17.48
CA LYS A 196 -6.57 -1.51 17.49
C LYS A 196 -5.87 -0.22 17.93
N TYR A 197 -6.07 0.85 17.18
CA TYR A 197 -5.65 2.18 17.60
C TYR A 197 -6.36 2.61 18.88
N ASN A 198 -5.60 3.12 19.84
CA ASN A 198 -6.11 3.67 21.07
C ASN A 198 -5.69 5.15 21.17
N PRO A 199 -6.59 6.12 20.96
CA PRO A 199 -6.26 7.54 21.04
C PRO A 199 -5.91 8.01 22.46
N SER A 200 -6.35 7.28 23.49
CA SER A 200 -6.17 7.63 24.91
C SER A 200 -5.03 6.86 25.59
N GLY A 201 -4.34 5.98 24.87
CA GLY A 201 -3.30 5.11 25.42
C GLY A 201 -2.05 5.03 24.54
N SER A 202 -1.07 4.24 24.98
CA SER A 202 0.10 3.95 24.16
C SER A 202 -0.29 3.03 23.01
N ASN A 203 0.11 3.40 21.80
CA ASN A 203 0.04 2.53 20.63
C ASN A 203 1.42 1.93 20.43
N ASP A 204 1.54 0.62 20.65
CA ASP A 204 2.80 -0.09 20.43
C ASP A 204 2.99 -0.43 18.95
N PHE A 205 3.15 0.62 18.14
CA PHE A 205 3.43 0.47 16.72
C PHE A 205 4.78 -0.25 16.49
N SER A 206 5.75 -0.12 17.41
CA SER A 206 7.05 -0.80 17.24
C SER A 206 6.88 -2.32 17.25
N THR A 207 6.22 -2.88 18.27
CA THR A 207 5.97 -4.32 18.34
C THR A 207 5.10 -4.81 17.19
N TYR A 208 4.13 -4.01 16.75
CA TYR A 208 3.37 -4.30 15.53
C TYR A 208 4.29 -4.43 14.31
N LEU A 209 5.11 -3.41 14.05
CA LEU A 209 5.99 -3.36 12.89
C LEU A 209 6.98 -4.53 12.90
N ASP A 210 7.58 -4.84 14.04
CA ASP A 210 8.49 -5.96 14.20
C ASP A 210 7.80 -7.30 13.95
N ARG A 211 6.59 -7.49 14.47
CA ARG A 211 5.80 -8.71 14.22
C ARG A 211 5.49 -8.85 12.73
N ILE A 212 5.00 -7.79 12.09
CA ILE A 212 4.60 -7.84 10.68
C ILE A 212 5.83 -8.11 9.79
N MET A 213 6.93 -7.41 10.04
CA MET A 213 8.19 -7.60 9.32
C MET A 213 8.66 -9.05 9.43
N ASN A 214 8.78 -9.58 10.65
CA ASN A 214 9.28 -10.93 10.87
C ASN A 214 8.34 -12.00 10.30
N ARG A 215 7.02 -11.84 10.49
CA ARG A 215 6.04 -12.87 10.13
C ARG A 215 5.72 -12.92 8.64
N TYR A 216 5.58 -11.77 7.99
CA TYR A 216 5.06 -11.69 6.61
C TYR A 216 6.11 -11.27 5.60
N PHE A 217 7.13 -10.53 6.01
CA PHE A 217 8.21 -10.03 5.14
C PHE A 217 9.55 -10.74 5.34
N GLY A 218 9.62 -11.72 6.25
CA GLY A 218 10.86 -12.44 6.58
C GLY A 218 11.55 -13.09 5.38
N VAL A 219 10.79 -13.49 4.35
CA VAL A 219 11.32 -14.04 3.09
C VAL A 219 12.18 -13.05 2.30
N ALA A 220 12.05 -11.74 2.55
CA ALA A 220 12.80 -10.67 1.89
C ALA A 220 13.74 -9.92 2.85
N LYS A 221 14.10 -10.52 3.99
CA LYS A 221 14.92 -9.87 5.03
C LYS A 221 16.22 -9.29 4.49
N ASP A 222 16.90 -10.00 3.58
CA ASP A 222 18.15 -9.52 2.99
C ASP A 222 17.94 -8.29 2.09
N VAL A 223 16.91 -8.33 1.22
CA VAL A 223 16.51 -7.18 0.38
C VAL A 223 16.23 -5.94 1.23
N ILE A 224 15.47 -6.12 2.32
CA ILE A 224 15.09 -5.05 3.25
C ILE A 224 16.32 -4.49 3.96
N ARG A 225 17.21 -5.36 4.44
CA ARG A 225 18.46 -4.97 5.11
C ARG A 225 19.36 -4.15 4.18
N GLU A 226 19.54 -4.61 2.94
CA GLU A 226 20.34 -3.91 1.93
C GLU A 226 19.79 -2.51 1.63
N PHE A 227 18.46 -2.40 1.46
CA PHE A 227 17.82 -1.10 1.26
C PHE A 227 18.08 -0.17 2.46
N ASN A 228 17.81 -0.63 3.69
CA ASN A 228 18.02 0.19 4.89
C ASN A 228 19.48 0.61 5.07
N ALA A 229 20.45 -0.27 4.78
CA ALA A 229 21.87 0.06 4.83
C ALA A 229 22.23 1.19 3.86
N SER A 230 21.59 1.25 2.69
CA SER A 230 21.80 2.33 1.71
C SER A 230 21.27 3.70 2.16
N GLN A 231 20.44 3.76 3.21
CA GLN A 231 19.78 4.98 3.67
C GLN A 231 20.49 5.68 4.83
N GLY A 232 21.78 5.38 5.08
CA GLY A 232 22.57 6.10 6.09
C GLY A 232 22.26 5.72 7.54
N GLY A 233 21.78 4.49 7.77
CA GLY A 233 21.66 3.90 9.12
C GLY A 233 20.32 4.10 9.83
N THR A 234 19.41 4.93 9.32
CA THR A 234 18.02 5.03 9.84
C THR A 234 17.08 4.19 8.96
N SER A 235 16.29 3.30 9.58
CA SER A 235 15.28 2.53 8.83
C SER A 235 14.18 3.46 8.32
N LYS A 236 14.08 3.61 7.01
CA LYS A 236 13.00 4.34 6.34
C LYS A 236 11.81 3.47 5.98
N LEU A 237 11.84 2.18 6.32
CA LEU A 237 10.80 1.22 5.96
C LEU A 237 9.95 0.88 7.19
N SER A 238 8.63 0.97 7.04
CA SER A 238 7.64 0.41 7.96
C SER A 238 6.73 -0.56 7.22
N PHE A 239 6.44 -1.71 7.83
CA PHE A 239 5.71 -2.81 7.20
C PHE A 239 4.33 -2.99 7.82
N PHE A 240 3.32 -3.17 6.96
CA PHE A 240 1.93 -3.29 7.38
C PHE A 240 1.24 -4.42 6.63
N ILE A 241 0.19 -4.99 7.22
CA ILE A 241 -0.80 -5.78 6.50
C ILE A 241 -2.11 -4.98 6.44
N THR A 242 -2.82 -5.05 5.31
CA THR A 242 -4.08 -4.33 5.14
C THR A 242 -5.14 -5.23 4.50
N THR A 243 -6.41 -4.99 4.81
CA THR A 243 -7.55 -5.60 4.14
C THR A 243 -8.77 -4.69 4.30
N LYS A 244 -9.65 -4.64 3.29
CA LYS A 244 -10.93 -3.92 3.42
C LYS A 244 -11.88 -4.58 4.44
N LYS A 245 -11.64 -5.84 4.81
CA LYS A 245 -12.48 -6.59 5.76
C LYS A 245 -12.28 -6.20 7.23
N ALA A 246 -11.27 -5.38 7.55
CA ALA A 246 -11.02 -4.93 8.91
C ALA A 246 -10.52 -3.48 8.91
N ARG A 247 -11.31 -2.57 9.49
CA ARG A 247 -11.04 -1.13 9.48
C ARG A 247 -9.74 -0.82 10.21
N ASN A 248 -9.49 -1.43 11.37
CA ASN A 248 -8.26 -1.17 12.13
C ASN A 248 -7.01 -1.44 11.28
N LEU A 249 -6.94 -2.60 10.61
CA LEU A 249 -5.78 -2.93 9.76
C LEU A 249 -5.66 -1.99 8.56
N LEU A 250 -6.79 -1.50 8.03
CA LEU A 250 -6.79 -0.54 6.95
C LEU A 250 -6.29 0.86 7.37
N GLU A 251 -6.59 1.26 8.61
CA GLU A 251 -6.27 2.59 9.15
C GLU A 251 -4.85 2.71 9.71
N ILE A 252 -4.27 1.64 10.26
CA ILE A 252 -2.95 1.65 10.92
C ILE A 252 -1.83 2.33 10.08
N PRO A 253 -1.66 2.06 8.77
CA PRO A 253 -0.60 2.71 8.00
C PRO A 253 -0.72 4.24 8.00
N TRP A 254 -1.94 4.76 7.94
CA TRP A 254 -2.25 6.20 7.93
C TRP A 254 -2.05 6.82 9.31
N LEU A 255 -2.47 6.11 10.36
CA LEU A 255 -2.28 6.56 11.74
C LEU A 255 -0.80 6.57 12.11
N SER A 256 -0.04 5.56 11.68
CA SER A 256 1.41 5.54 11.81
C SER A 256 2.05 6.66 10.99
N LEU A 257 1.59 6.93 9.77
CA LEU A 257 2.06 8.06 8.98
C LEU A 257 1.88 9.38 9.72
N GLY A 258 0.72 9.59 10.34
CA GLY A 258 0.44 10.78 11.13
C GLY A 258 1.42 11.06 12.26
N THR A 259 2.05 10.03 12.86
CA THR A 259 3.08 10.25 13.90
C THR A 259 4.37 10.81 13.32
N TYR A 260 4.78 10.38 12.11
CA TYR A 260 5.92 10.95 11.39
C TYR A 260 5.66 12.39 10.95
N LEU A 261 4.40 12.72 10.61
CA LEU A 261 4.04 14.09 10.27
C LEU A 261 4.17 15.04 11.47
N SER A 262 3.90 14.57 12.70
CA SER A 262 4.05 15.40 13.90
C SER A 262 5.50 15.75 14.18
N LEU A 263 6.40 14.77 14.03
CA LEU A 263 7.85 14.97 14.26
C LEU A 263 8.48 15.96 13.27
N ASP A 264 7.88 16.10 12.09
CA ASP A 264 8.32 17.00 11.03
C ASP A 264 7.90 18.45 11.25
N GLU A 265 6.83 18.71 11.99
CA GLU A 265 6.34 20.05 12.32
C GLU A 265 7.05 20.66 13.54
N GLU A 266 7.67 19.82 14.37
CA GLU A 266 8.40 20.23 15.58
C GLU A 266 9.90 20.54 15.32
N ARG A 267 10.36 20.45 14.05
CA ARG A 267 11.75 20.70 13.62
C ARG A 267 11.82 21.82 12.58
#